data_AF-A0A847B5N2-F1
#
_entry.id   AF-A0A847B5N2-F1
#
_cell.length_a   1.000
_cell.length_b   1.000
_cell.length_c   1.000
_cell.angle_alpha   90.00
_cell.angle_beta   90.00
_cell.angle_gamma   90.00
#
_symmetry.space_group_name_H-M   'P 1'
#
loop_
_entity.id
_entity.type
_entity.pdbx_description
1 polymer ?
#
loop_
_entity_poly.entity_id
_entity_poly.type
_entity_poly.pdbx_seq_one_letter_code
_entity_poly.pdbx_strand_id
1 'polypeptide(L)'
;MNIKSIKEKLLNLGQKIGLQVQEEHKDSIILHTALAAEEYFIDTVYCRYLVYDSGTVHLFLTFSEVEKTSDRLFLINHFNETSPWFKGYIACINNKDFFELHYSTYKLENEDSVVDAFGFLLNVLLEENTINHIKAILACG
;
A
#
# COMPACT_ATOMS: atom_id res chain seq x y z
N MET A 1 -1.35 -18.77 -11.48
CA MET A 1 -1.97 -19.03 -10.17
C MET A 1 -3.48 -18.91 -10.27
N ASN A 2 -4.22 -19.48 -9.32
CA ASN A 2 -5.67 -19.43 -9.30
C ASN A 2 -6.17 -18.16 -8.60
N ILE A 3 -6.64 -17.19 -9.40
CA ILE A 3 -7.18 -15.91 -8.92
C ILE A 3 -8.33 -16.08 -7.91
N LYS A 4 -9.23 -17.06 -8.11
CA LYS A 4 -10.34 -17.30 -7.17
C LYS A 4 -9.83 -17.73 -5.81
N SER A 5 -8.84 -18.64 -5.78
CA SER A 5 -8.22 -19.09 -4.54
C SER A 5 -7.48 -17.96 -3.83
N ILE A 6 -6.72 -17.14 -4.56
CA ILE A 6 -6.05 -15.95 -4.02
C ILE A 6 -7.06 -15.01 -3.38
N LYS A 7 -8.16 -14.69 -4.09
CA LYS A 7 -9.22 -13.81 -3.61
C LYS A 7 -9.79 -14.30 -2.28
N GLU A 8 -10.16 -15.58 -2.19
CA GLU A 8 -10.70 -16.16 -0.96
C GLU A 8 -9.71 -16.05 0.20
N LYS A 9 -8.44 -16.39 -0.01
CA LYS A 9 -7.40 -16.29 1.03
C LYS A 9 -7.16 -14.84 1.48
N LEU A 10 -7.06 -13.90 0.54
CA LEU A 10 -6.86 -12.48 0.85
C LEU A 10 -8.05 -11.87 1.58
N LEU A 11 -9.29 -12.17 1.16
CA LEU A 11 -10.49 -11.70 1.85
C LEU A 11 -10.58 -12.28 3.27
N ASN A 12 -10.19 -13.54 3.47
CA ASN A 12 -10.12 -14.14 4.80
C ASN A 12 -9.07 -13.45 5.69
N LEU A 13 -7.86 -13.20 5.16
CA LEU A 13 -6.80 -12.49 5.88
C LEU A 13 -7.20 -11.04 6.19
N GLY A 14 -7.80 -10.36 5.22
CA GLY A 14 -8.18 -8.95 5.27
C GLY A 14 -9.54 -8.66 5.90
N GLN A 15 -10.26 -9.68 6.40
CA GLN A 15 -11.62 -9.49 6.93
C GLN A 15 -11.66 -8.47 8.08
N LYS A 16 -10.68 -8.53 8.98
CA LYS A 16 -10.60 -7.64 10.16
C LYS A 16 -10.34 -6.18 9.80
N ILE A 17 -9.72 -5.95 8.64
CA ILE A 17 -9.41 -4.62 8.13
C ILE A 17 -10.39 -4.17 7.05
N GLY A 18 -11.52 -4.88 6.88
CA GLY A 18 -12.55 -4.51 5.92
C GLY A 18 -12.14 -4.61 4.45
N LEU A 19 -11.23 -5.53 4.10
CA LEU A 19 -10.79 -5.73 2.71
C LEU A 19 -11.95 -6.16 1.81
N GLN A 20 -12.12 -5.48 0.69
CA GLN A 20 -13.20 -5.69 -0.28
C GLN A 20 -12.66 -5.86 -1.70
N VAL A 21 -13.45 -6.49 -2.56
CA VAL A 21 -13.16 -6.57 -4.00
C VAL A 21 -13.62 -5.28 -4.66
N GLN A 22 -12.68 -4.57 -5.29
CA GLN A 22 -12.97 -3.43 -6.13
C GLN A 22 -13.35 -3.89 -7.55
N GLU A 23 -12.50 -4.73 -8.14
CA GLU A 23 -12.65 -5.26 -9.49
C GLU A 23 -12.11 -6.69 -9.57
N GLU A 24 -12.72 -7.52 -10.41
CA GLU A 24 -12.28 -8.87 -10.71
C GLU A 24 -12.31 -9.09 -12.21
N HIS A 25 -11.15 -9.43 -12.76
CA HIS A 25 -10.95 -9.80 -14.15
C HIS A 25 -10.48 -11.25 -14.22
N LYS A 26 -10.42 -11.81 -15.43
CA LYS A 26 -9.97 -13.20 -15.62
C LYS A 26 -8.56 -13.45 -15.06
N ASP A 27 -7.67 -12.48 -15.25
CA ASP A 27 -6.23 -12.63 -15.00
C ASP A 27 -5.75 -11.77 -13.81
N SER A 28 -6.65 -11.03 -13.16
CA SER A 28 -6.30 -10.13 -12.06
C SER A 28 -7.46 -9.83 -11.12
N ILE A 29 -7.15 -9.53 -9.86
CA ILE A 29 -8.08 -8.94 -8.89
C ILE A 29 -7.53 -7.64 -8.34
N ILE A 30 -8.43 -6.72 -8.04
CA ILE A 30 -8.15 -5.48 -7.34
C ILE A 30 -8.96 -5.51 -6.05
N LEU A 31 -8.26 -5.49 -4.93
CA LEU A 31 -8.82 -5.38 -3.60
C LEU A 31 -8.55 -3.98 -3.05
N HIS A 32 -9.43 -3.51 -2.18
CA HIS A 32 -9.24 -2.22 -1.52
C HIS A 32 -9.82 -2.21 -0.12
N THR A 33 -9.32 -1.30 0.71
CA THR A 33 -9.91 -0.96 2.00
C THR A 33 -9.50 0.46 2.41
N ALA A 34 -10.20 1.01 3.39
CA ALA A 34 -9.83 2.23 4.09
C ALA A 34 -9.41 1.84 5.52
N LEU A 35 -8.15 2.11 5.86
CA LEU A 35 -7.56 1.76 7.15
C LEU A 35 -7.61 2.98 8.08
N ALA A 36 -8.40 2.88 9.15
CA ALA A 36 -8.32 3.80 10.28
C ALA A 36 -7.26 3.30 11.26
N ALA A 37 -6.13 3.99 11.33
CA ALA A 37 -4.98 3.62 12.16
C ALA A 37 -4.56 4.83 13.01
N GLU A 38 -5.50 5.35 13.80
CA GLU A 38 -5.37 6.63 14.54
C GLU A 38 -4.17 6.68 15.49
N GLU A 39 -3.71 5.53 15.99
CA GLU A 39 -2.48 5.42 16.80
C GLU A 39 -1.21 5.74 16.00
N TYR A 40 -1.27 5.60 14.68
CA TYR A 40 -0.14 5.70 13.76
C TYR A 40 -0.26 6.88 12.80
N PHE A 41 -1.45 7.19 12.29
CA PHE A 41 -1.70 8.21 11.28
C PHE A 41 -2.96 9.02 11.64
N ILE A 42 -2.94 10.33 11.39
CA ILE A 42 -4.05 11.23 11.73
C ILE A 42 -5.28 10.93 10.87
N ASP A 43 -5.07 10.66 9.59
CA ASP A 43 -6.13 10.41 8.63
C ASP A 43 -6.24 8.93 8.25
N THR A 44 -7.37 8.59 7.64
CA THR A 44 -7.60 7.28 7.06
C THR A 44 -6.66 7.05 5.87
N VAL A 45 -6.03 5.87 5.83
CA VAL A 45 -5.15 5.46 4.73
C VAL A 45 -5.94 4.61 3.75
N TYR A 46 -5.98 5.03 2.48
CA TYR A 46 -6.59 4.21 1.43
C TYR A 46 -5.60 3.15 0.96
N CYS A 47 -5.99 1.88 1.04
CA CYS A 47 -5.21 0.74 0.61
C CYS A 47 -5.81 0.14 -0.65
N ARG A 48 -4.99 -0.04 -1.69
CA ARG A 48 -5.36 -0.71 -2.94
C ARG A 48 -4.33 -1.78 -3.28
N TYR A 49 -4.79 -3.02 -3.39
CA TYR A 49 -3.95 -4.19 -3.65
C TYR A 49 -4.34 -4.84 -4.98
N LEU A 50 -3.40 -4.91 -5.92
CA LEU A 50 -3.60 -5.48 -7.23
C LEU A 50 -2.82 -6.79 -7.29
N VAL A 51 -3.47 -7.86 -7.73
CA VAL A 51 -2.83 -9.17 -7.91
C VAL A 51 -3.11 -9.68 -9.31
N TYR A 52 -2.07 -10.12 -9.99
CA TYR A 52 -2.14 -10.79 -11.27
C TYR A 52 -1.90 -12.29 -11.12
N ASP A 53 -2.50 -13.08 -12.01
CA ASP A 53 -2.35 -14.55 -12.03
C ASP A 53 -0.91 -15.01 -12.31
N SER A 54 -0.09 -14.11 -12.87
CA SER A 54 1.35 -14.23 -13.11
C SER A 54 2.21 -14.16 -11.84
N GLY A 55 1.63 -13.78 -10.71
CA GLY A 55 2.37 -13.58 -9.45
C GLY A 55 3.07 -12.26 -9.31
N THR A 56 2.62 -11.29 -10.10
CA THR A 56 2.91 -9.88 -9.84
C THR A 56 1.86 -9.33 -8.90
N VAL A 57 2.31 -8.57 -7.90
CA VAL A 57 1.42 -7.86 -6.97
C VAL A 57 1.88 -6.42 -6.80
N HIS A 58 0.92 -5.52 -6.61
CA HIS A 58 1.17 -4.14 -6.24
C HIS A 58 0.31 -3.76 -5.05
N LEU A 59 0.90 -3.05 -4.11
CA LEU A 59 0.20 -2.41 -3.00
C LEU A 59 0.40 -0.91 -3.10
N PHE A 60 -0.69 -0.17 -3.08
CA PHE A 60 -0.71 1.28 -3.01
C PHE A 60 -1.36 1.68 -1.68
N LEU A 61 -0.70 2.58 -0.96
CA LEU A 61 -1.20 3.19 0.27
C LEU A 61 -1.23 4.69 0.06
N THR A 62 -2.42 5.25 -0.15
CA THR A 62 -2.63 6.68 -0.35
C THR A 62 -3.00 7.31 1.00
N PHE A 63 -2.21 8.29 1.42
CA PHE A 63 -2.37 9.04 2.66
C PHE A 63 -3.08 10.38 2.37
N SER A 64 -2.95 11.33 3.30
CA SER A 64 -3.52 12.67 3.21
C SER A 64 -3.01 13.47 2.00
N GLU A 65 -3.79 14.50 1.67
CA GLU A 65 -3.37 15.54 0.73
C GLU A 65 -2.09 16.21 1.26
N VAL A 66 -1.14 16.48 0.36
CA VAL A 66 0.14 17.11 0.67
C VAL A 66 0.48 18.15 -0.39
N GLU A 67 1.15 19.23 0.02
CA GLU A 67 1.68 20.17 -0.95
C GLU A 67 2.91 19.59 -1.68
N LYS A 68 3.21 20.05 -2.89
CA LYS A 68 4.43 19.67 -3.60
C LYS A 68 5.55 20.67 -3.35
N THR A 69 6.25 20.53 -2.23
CA THR A 69 7.39 21.38 -1.85
C THR A 69 8.73 20.65 -1.98
N SER A 70 9.83 21.41 -2.14
CA SER A 70 11.18 20.85 -2.21
C SER A 70 11.57 20.07 -0.96
N ASP A 71 11.22 20.56 0.24
CA ASP A 71 11.52 19.89 1.51
C ASP A 71 10.80 18.54 1.61
N ARG A 72 9.54 18.48 1.19
CA ARG A 72 8.79 17.22 1.17
C ARG A 72 9.37 16.24 0.16
N LEU A 73 9.78 16.70 -1.02
CA LEU A 73 10.47 15.85 -2.00
C LEU A 73 11.81 15.33 -1.47
N PHE A 74 12.54 16.13 -0.70
CA PHE A 74 13.78 15.69 -0.04
C PHE A 74 13.50 14.58 0.98
N LEU A 75 12.47 14.74 1.83
CA LEU A 75 12.06 13.70 2.79
C LEU A 75 11.63 12.41 2.10
N ILE A 76 10.87 12.50 1.00
CA ILE A 76 10.46 11.35 0.20
C ILE A 76 11.68 10.64 -0.41
N ASN A 77 12.63 11.40 -0.95
CA ASN A 77 13.86 10.82 -1.51
C ASN A 77 14.68 10.11 -0.43
N HIS A 78 14.83 10.72 0.74
CA HIS A 78 15.50 10.09 1.87
C HIS A 78 14.82 8.79 2.29
N PHE A 79 13.49 8.82 2.45
CA PHE A 79 12.70 7.60 2.72
C PHE A 79 12.92 6.53 1.65
N ASN A 80 12.98 6.91 0.37
CA ASN A 80 13.20 5.97 -0.74
C ASN A 80 14.61 5.36 -0.74
N GLU A 81 15.60 6.04 -0.18
CA GLU A 81 16.96 5.54 -0.02
C GLU A 81 17.08 4.58 1.18
N THR A 82 16.29 4.80 2.23
CA THR A 82 16.36 4.04 3.49
C THR A 82 15.31 2.93 3.61
N SER A 83 14.24 2.98 2.82
CA SER A 83 13.16 1.98 2.81
C SER A 83 13.39 0.97 1.68
N PRO A 84 13.74 -0.29 2.01
CA PRO A 84 13.97 -1.32 1.00
C PRO A 84 12.67 -1.84 0.40
N TRP A 85 11.54 -1.67 1.09
CA TRP A 85 10.25 -2.26 0.72
C TRP A 85 9.38 -1.31 -0.07
N PHE A 86 9.19 -0.08 0.42
CA PHE A 86 8.28 0.88 -0.19
C PHE A 86 9.04 1.94 -0.98
N LYS A 87 8.36 2.47 -2.01
CA LYS A 87 8.72 3.74 -2.65
C LYS A 87 7.58 4.74 -2.45
N GLY A 88 7.92 5.90 -1.91
CA GLY A 88 7.02 7.03 -1.75
C GLY A 88 7.08 7.98 -2.95
N TYR A 89 5.94 8.56 -3.29
CA TYR A 89 5.82 9.64 -4.27
C TYR A 89 4.59 10.50 -3.98
N ILE A 90 4.49 11.61 -4.70
CA ILE A 90 3.29 12.45 -4.72
C ILE A 90 2.43 12.02 -5.92
N ALA A 91 1.25 11.48 -5.64
CA ALA A 91 0.27 11.07 -6.63
C ALA A 91 -0.75 12.19 -6.85
N CYS A 92 -0.95 12.61 -8.12
CA CYS A 92 -1.98 13.59 -8.45
C CYS A 92 -3.29 12.86 -8.75
N ILE A 93 -4.29 13.04 -7.88
CA ILE A 93 -5.63 12.44 -8.01
C ILE A 93 -6.64 13.58 -8.05
N ASN A 94 -7.39 13.72 -9.15
CA ASN A 94 -8.39 14.78 -9.33
C ASN A 94 -7.84 16.21 -9.06
N ASN A 95 -6.64 16.51 -9.57
CA ASN A 95 -5.92 17.79 -9.38
C ASN A 95 -5.52 18.10 -7.93
N LYS A 96 -5.49 17.10 -7.05
CA LYS A 96 -4.97 17.19 -5.70
C LYS A 96 -3.78 16.25 -5.54
N ASP A 97 -2.80 16.68 -4.77
CA ASP A 97 -1.56 15.95 -4.55
C ASP A 97 -1.68 15.16 -3.24
N PHE A 98 -1.46 13.84 -3.30
CA PHE A 98 -1.50 12.95 -2.15
C PHE A 98 -0.16 12.26 -1.98
N PHE A 99 0.24 11.98 -0.74
CA PHE A 99 1.37 11.10 -0.51
C PHE A 99 0.95 9.65 -0.73
N GLU A 100 1.67 8.92 -1.57
CA GLU A 100 1.39 7.52 -1.85
C GLU A 100 2.65 6.68 -1.66
N LEU A 101 2.50 5.55 -0.96
CA LEU A 101 3.50 4.50 -0.91
C LEU A 101 3.12 3.39 -1.89
N HIS A 102 4.10 2.91 -2.64
CA HIS A 102 3.98 1.79 -3.54
C HIS A 102 4.95 0.68 -3.15
N TYR A 103 4.43 -0.54 -3.16
CA TYR A 103 5.23 -1.75 -3.15
C TYR A 103 4.88 -2.60 -4.37
N SER A 104 5.89 -3.28 -4.89
CA SER A 104 5.71 -4.29 -5.92
C SER A 104 6.60 -5.50 -5.65
N THR A 105 6.05 -6.70 -5.82
CA THR A 105 6.86 -7.91 -5.99
C THR A 105 6.36 -8.72 -7.17
N TYR A 106 7.25 -9.57 -7.68
CA TYR A 106 7.10 -10.25 -8.96
C TYR A 106 7.45 -11.72 -8.79
N LYS A 107 6.92 -12.54 -9.70
CA LYS A 107 7.26 -13.97 -9.80
C LYS A 107 6.98 -14.76 -8.52
N LEU A 108 5.93 -14.40 -7.77
CA LEU A 108 5.45 -15.24 -6.68
C LEU A 108 4.95 -16.56 -7.26
N GLU A 109 5.43 -17.68 -6.72
CA GLU A 109 5.29 -18.99 -7.34
C GLU A 109 3.95 -19.67 -7.03
N ASN A 110 3.28 -19.26 -5.96
CA ASN A 110 2.04 -19.87 -5.48
C ASN A 110 1.15 -18.87 -4.73
N GLU A 111 -0.10 -19.26 -4.54
CA GLU A 111 -1.13 -18.40 -3.93
C GLU A 111 -0.81 -18.03 -2.48
N ASP A 112 -0.13 -18.90 -1.72
CA ASP A 112 0.25 -18.61 -0.33
C ASP A 112 1.31 -17.50 -0.28
N SER A 113 2.27 -17.50 -1.21
CA SER A 113 3.31 -16.47 -1.30
C SER A 113 2.71 -15.08 -1.57
N VAL A 114 1.59 -15.00 -2.30
CA VAL A 114 0.83 -13.76 -2.51
C VAL A 114 0.22 -13.26 -1.20
N VAL A 115 -0.39 -14.15 -0.44
CA VAL A 115 -1.05 -13.84 0.83
C VAL A 115 -0.02 -13.43 1.88
N ASP A 116 1.11 -14.15 1.94
CA ASP A 116 2.24 -13.84 2.81
C ASP A 116 2.84 -12.47 2.47
N ALA A 117 2.98 -12.15 1.18
CA ALA A 117 3.43 -10.84 0.75
C ALA A 117 2.48 -9.74 1.24
N PHE A 118 1.15 -9.91 1.09
CA PHE A 118 0.19 -8.94 1.60
C PHE A 118 0.30 -8.74 3.13
N GLY A 119 0.35 -9.84 3.90
CA GLY A 119 0.49 -9.78 5.36
C GLY A 119 1.81 -9.14 5.81
N PHE A 120 2.92 -9.49 5.17
CA PHE A 120 4.23 -8.89 5.41
C PHE A 120 4.19 -7.37 5.22
N LEU A 121 3.59 -6.89 4.14
CA LEU A 121 3.54 -5.45 3.84
C LEU A 121 2.76 -4.65 4.86
N LEU A 122 1.64 -5.20 5.34
CA LEU A 122 0.88 -4.57 6.42
C LEU A 122 1.71 -4.49 7.70
N ASN A 123 2.55 -5.50 8.00
CA ASN A 123 3.45 -5.44 9.15
C ASN A 123 4.56 -4.40 8.97
N VAL A 124 5.18 -4.32 7.78
CA VAL A 124 6.24 -3.33 7.50
C VAL A 124 5.72 -1.89 7.61
N LEU A 125 4.46 -1.66 7.20
CA LEU A 125 3.80 -0.36 7.37
C LEU A 125 3.75 0.09 8.84
N LEU A 126 3.64 -0.87 9.76
CA LEU A 126 3.55 -0.64 11.20
C LEU A 126 4.90 -0.62 11.92
N GLU A 127 6.01 -0.76 11.19
CA GLU A 127 7.34 -0.58 11.77
C GLU A 127 7.56 0.88 12.18
N GLU A 128 8.08 1.10 13.39
CA GLU A 128 8.26 2.43 13.97
C GLU A 128 9.05 3.37 13.03
N ASN A 129 10.11 2.86 12.40
CA ASN A 129 10.91 3.64 11.46
C ASN A 129 10.10 4.06 10.20
N THR A 130 9.25 3.17 9.69
CA THR A 130 8.36 3.47 8.55
C THR A 130 7.35 4.54 8.95
N ILE A 131 6.69 4.37 10.10
CA ILE A 131 5.72 5.32 10.65
C ILE A 131 6.35 6.70 10.83
N ASN A 132 7.54 6.77 11.44
CA ASN A 132 8.21 8.04 11.71
C ASN A 132 8.55 8.82 10.43
N HIS A 133 9.00 8.13 9.38
CA HIS A 133 9.23 8.77 8.08
C HIS A 133 7.94 9.27 7.44
N ILE A 134 6.88 8.45 7.46
CA ILE A 134 5.57 8.86 6.93
C ILE A 134 5.06 10.09 7.68
N LYS A 135 5.11 10.08 9.02
CA LYS A 135 4.73 11.23 9.85
C LYS A 135 5.53 12.48 9.50
N ALA A 136 6.84 12.37 9.29
CA ALA A 136 7.67 13.51 8.90
C ALA A 136 7.25 14.09 7.54
N ILE A 137 6.93 13.24 6.56
CA ILE A 137 6.46 13.66 5.23
C ILE A 137 5.10 14.38 5.31
N LEU A 138 4.21 13.90 6.18
CA LEU A 138 2.85 14.42 6.36
C LEU A 138 2.77 15.64 7.31
N ALA A 139 3.74 15.83 8.20
CA ALA A 139 3.73 16.90 9.21
C ALA A 139 4.00 18.30 8.65
N CYS A 140 4.60 18.39 7.46
CA CYS A 140 4.67 19.65 6.74
C CYS A 140 3.26 19.96 6.22
N GLY A 141 2.68 21.10 6.59
CA GLY A 141 1.36 21.55 6.15
C GLY A 141 1.15 22.97 6.62
#